data_AF-A0A0H4CEZ9-F1
#
_entry.id   AF-A0A0H4CEZ9-F1
#
_cell.length_a   1.000
_cell.length_b   1.000
_cell.length_c   1.000
_cell.angle_alpha   90.00
_cell.angle_beta   90.00
_cell.angle_gamma   90.00
#
_symmetry.space_group_name_H-M   'P 1'
#
loop_
_entity.id
_entity.type
_entity.pdbx_description
1 polymer ?
#
loop_
_entity_poly.entity_id
_entity_poly.type
_entity_poly.pdbx_seq_one_letter_code
_entity_poly.pdbx_strand_id
1 'polypeptide(L)'
;MPLPRLTLTPDVSHGPLDGAWWPRCDALELELPSLVDWLEPDSVTAVRVTVDPAEWPDAPRTVMAPGRMIAVEPAGPGGETHVITLDCGAVGRWALLVVPPDEPAGTAARLLAAAADPENPLTAARMLALAETGRLGGTAQNAG
;
A
#
# COMPACT_ATOMS: atom_id res chain seq x y z
N MET A 1 8.86 -16.72 -2.42
CA MET A 1 9.07 -15.28 -2.69
C MET A 1 9.31 -14.57 -1.35
N PRO A 2 10.01 -13.42 -1.30
CA PRO A 2 10.17 -12.71 -0.04
C PRO A 2 8.81 -12.18 0.45
N LEU A 3 8.62 -12.12 1.77
CA LEU A 3 7.38 -11.60 2.34
C LEU A 3 7.21 -10.11 2.00
N PRO A 4 6.00 -9.63 1.68
CA PRO A 4 5.77 -8.19 1.49
C PRO A 4 6.03 -7.43 2.81
N ARG A 5 6.56 -6.20 2.70
CA ARG A 5 6.71 -5.30 3.85
C ARG A 5 5.43 -4.50 3.98
N LEU A 6 4.50 -4.94 4.81
CA LEU A 6 3.21 -4.27 4.97
C LEU A 6 2.74 -4.29 6.42
N THR A 7 1.90 -3.32 6.76
CA THR A 7 1.14 -3.27 8.01
C THR A 7 -0.30 -2.95 7.67
N LEU A 8 -1.26 -3.72 8.21
CA LEU A 8 -2.70 -3.49 8.04
C LEU A 8 -3.34 -2.91 9.29
N THR A 9 -4.48 -2.26 9.11
CA THR A 9 -5.38 -1.94 10.22
C THR A 9 -5.94 -3.23 10.85
N PRO A 10 -6.07 -3.29 12.18
CA PRO A 10 -6.52 -4.50 12.88
C PRO A 10 -8.02 -4.84 12.72
N ASP A 11 -8.84 -3.88 12.28
CA ASP A 11 -10.26 -4.08 11.92
C ASP A 11 -10.50 -3.70 10.44
N VAL A 12 -11.57 -4.23 9.84
CA VAL A 12 -12.00 -4.02 8.43
C VAL A 12 -12.51 -2.59 8.16
N SER A 13 -11.62 -1.63 8.43
CA SER A 13 -11.68 -0.18 8.20
C SER A 13 -12.31 0.68 9.31
N HIS A 14 -11.49 1.57 9.87
CA HIS A 14 -11.84 2.95 10.22
C HIS A 14 -10.63 3.82 9.80
N GLY A 15 -10.85 4.94 9.09
CA GLY A 15 -9.79 5.72 8.41
C GLY A 15 -9.81 5.59 6.87
N PRO A 16 -9.12 6.47 6.11
CA PRO A 16 -9.15 6.48 4.64
C PRO A 16 -8.30 5.37 3.98
N LEU A 17 -7.54 4.61 4.76
CA LEU A 17 -6.60 3.57 4.30
C LEU A 17 -6.76 2.32 5.17
N ASP A 18 -6.57 1.14 4.58
CA ASP A 18 -6.60 -0.17 5.26
C ASP A 18 -5.20 -0.60 5.73
N GLY A 19 -4.20 0.27 5.57
CA GLY A 19 -2.82 0.02 5.92
C GLY A 19 -1.83 0.67 4.97
N ALA A 20 -0.59 0.17 5.01
CA ALA A 20 0.48 0.58 4.12
C ALA A 20 1.35 -0.58 3.69
N TRP A 21 1.94 -0.42 2.52
CA TRP A 21 2.85 -1.35 1.88
C TRP A 21 4.12 -0.61 1.43
N TRP A 22 5.28 -1.20 1.71
CA TRP A 22 6.60 -0.68 1.34
C TRP A 22 7.27 -1.59 0.30
N PRO A 23 7.02 -1.38 -1.02
CA PRO A 23 7.68 -2.10 -2.10
C PRO A 23 9.20 -2.06 -1.97
N ARG A 24 9.90 -3.10 -2.45
CA ARG A 24 11.37 -3.05 -2.54
C ARG A 24 11.83 -2.30 -3.80
N CYS A 25 10.98 -2.22 -4.81
CA CYS A 25 11.19 -1.50 -6.05
C CYS A 25 9.84 -1.12 -6.69
N ASP A 26 9.88 -0.23 -7.68
CA ASP A 26 8.66 0.22 -8.38
C ASP A 26 8.15 -0.74 -9.45
N ALA A 27 8.83 -1.87 -9.66
CA ALA A 27 8.44 -2.90 -10.62
C ALA A 27 7.31 -3.78 -10.06
N LEU A 28 6.06 -3.44 -10.41
CA LEU A 28 4.85 -4.12 -9.93
C LEU A 28 4.85 -5.62 -10.22
N GLU A 29 5.41 -6.07 -11.35
CA GLU A 29 5.51 -7.48 -11.70
C GLU A 29 6.36 -8.30 -10.72
N LEU A 30 7.30 -7.66 -10.01
CA LEU A 30 8.14 -8.31 -9.01
C LEU A 30 7.50 -8.31 -7.63
N GLU A 31 6.67 -7.31 -7.35
CA GLU A 31 6.14 -7.06 -6.01
C GLU A 31 4.73 -7.63 -5.80
N LEU A 32 3.82 -7.39 -6.75
CA LEU A 32 2.40 -7.75 -6.64
C LEU A 32 2.15 -9.23 -6.36
N PRO A 33 2.91 -10.19 -6.94
CA PRO A 33 2.71 -11.60 -6.63
C PRO A 33 2.86 -11.91 -5.14
N SER A 34 3.82 -11.27 -4.45
CA SER A 34 4.03 -11.48 -3.01
C SER A 34 2.99 -10.77 -2.14
N LEU A 35 2.54 -9.59 -2.57
CA LEU A 35 1.53 -8.82 -1.87
C LEU A 35 0.16 -9.53 -1.91
N VAL A 36 -0.24 -10.00 -3.10
CA VAL A 36 -1.51 -10.70 -3.30
C VAL A 36 -1.52 -12.06 -2.61
N ASP A 37 -0.40 -12.80 -2.64
CA ASP A 37 -0.26 -14.09 -1.94
C ASP A 37 -0.42 -13.92 -0.42
N TRP A 38 0.04 -12.81 0.15
CA TRP A 38 -0.13 -12.52 1.57
C TRP A 38 -1.57 -12.14 1.94
N LEU A 39 -2.22 -11.30 1.12
CA LEU A 39 -3.58 -10.81 1.40
C LEU A 39 -4.67 -11.85 1.13
N GLU A 40 -4.47 -12.71 0.14
CA GLU A 40 -5.48 -13.67 -0.29
C GLU A 40 -4.85 -15.04 -0.64
N PRO A 41 -4.17 -15.72 0.30
CA PRO A 41 -3.34 -16.90 0.00
C PRO A 41 -4.09 -18.04 -0.69
N ASP A 42 -5.34 -18.30 -0.30
CA ASP A 42 -6.10 -19.48 -0.73
C ASP A 42 -6.98 -19.27 -1.98
N SER A 43 -6.94 -18.07 -2.58
CA SER A 43 -7.81 -17.75 -3.71
C SER A 43 -7.21 -18.09 -5.06
N VAL A 44 -8.05 -18.60 -5.96
CA VAL A 44 -7.72 -18.78 -7.39
C VAL A 44 -8.38 -17.72 -8.26
N THR A 45 -9.11 -16.78 -7.65
CA THR A 45 -9.79 -15.71 -8.36
C THR A 45 -8.79 -14.66 -8.82
N ALA A 46 -9.08 -14.04 -9.96
CA ALA A 46 -8.29 -12.91 -10.42
C ALA A 46 -8.42 -11.73 -9.45
N VAL A 47 -7.29 -11.13 -9.10
CA VAL A 47 -7.24 -9.90 -8.29
C VAL A 47 -7.10 -8.72 -9.22
N ARG A 48 -7.87 -7.66 -8.98
CA ARG A 48 -7.69 -6.39 -9.71
C ARG A 48 -6.91 -5.44 -8.83
N VAL A 49 -5.93 -4.79 -9.42
CA VAL A 49 -5.04 -3.84 -8.78
C VAL A 49 -5.19 -2.52 -9.51
N THR A 50 -5.51 -1.46 -8.78
CA THR A 50 -5.62 -0.11 -9.33
C THR A 50 -4.46 0.74 -8.82
N VAL A 51 -3.73 1.39 -9.75
CA VAL A 51 -2.56 2.23 -9.45
C VAL A 51 -2.66 3.57 -10.17
N ASP A 52 -2.06 4.62 -9.61
CA ASP A 52 -1.94 5.91 -10.29
C ASP A 52 -0.94 5.82 -11.46
N PRO A 53 -1.34 6.04 -12.72
CA PRO A 53 -0.43 6.01 -13.85
C PRO A 53 0.68 7.08 -13.80
N ALA A 54 0.52 8.14 -12.99
CA ALA A 54 1.58 9.13 -12.79
C ALA A 54 2.75 8.58 -11.95
N GLU A 55 2.46 7.65 -11.04
CA GLU A 55 3.45 7.04 -10.15
C GLU A 55 3.97 5.71 -10.72
N TRP A 56 3.15 4.97 -11.48
CA TRP A 56 3.55 3.77 -12.22
C TRP A 56 3.32 3.93 -13.74
N PRO A 57 4.12 4.74 -14.44
CA PRO A 57 3.96 4.97 -15.87
C PRO A 57 4.22 3.72 -16.71
N ASP A 58 5.09 2.83 -16.24
CA ASP A 58 5.48 1.59 -16.91
C ASP A 58 4.71 0.36 -16.39
N ALA A 59 3.59 0.56 -15.68
CA ALA A 59 2.82 -0.53 -15.09
C ALA A 59 2.38 -1.56 -16.14
N PRO A 60 2.72 -2.86 -15.96
CA PRO A 60 2.21 -3.91 -16.83
C PRO A 60 0.71 -4.06 -16.64
N ARG A 61 -0.06 -4.23 -17.72
CA ARG A 61 -1.53 -4.44 -17.63
C ARG A 61 -1.93 -5.72 -16.90
N THR A 62 -1.02 -6.68 -16.82
CA THR A 62 -1.27 -7.99 -16.23
C THR A 62 0.01 -8.53 -15.63
N VAL A 63 -0.09 -9.05 -14.41
CA VAL A 63 1.00 -9.71 -13.70
C VAL A 63 0.56 -11.14 -13.38
N MET A 64 1.46 -12.10 -13.60
CA MET A 64 1.20 -13.50 -13.27
C MET A 64 1.70 -13.80 -11.87
N ALA A 65 0.84 -14.40 -11.05
CA ALA A 65 1.19 -14.95 -9.75
C ALA A 65 0.96 -16.47 -9.74
N PRO A 66 1.51 -17.22 -8.77
CA PRO A 66 1.27 -18.66 -8.67
C PRO A 66 -0.23 -18.97 -8.66
N GLY A 67 -0.71 -19.66 -9.71
CA GLY A 67 -2.10 -20.11 -9.81
C GLY A 67 -3.14 -19.03 -10.08
N ARG A 68 -2.76 -17.77 -10.31
CA ARG A 68 -3.71 -16.68 -10.59
C ARG A 68 -3.15 -15.55 -11.44
N MET A 69 -4.05 -14.80 -12.04
CA MET A 69 -3.74 -13.57 -12.80
C MET A 69 -4.08 -12.35 -11.94
N ILE A 70 -3.20 -11.36 -11.95
CA ILE A 70 -3.42 -10.04 -11.36
C ILE A 70 -3.62 -9.05 -12.51
N ALA A 71 -4.81 -8.48 -12.62
CA ALA A 71 -5.08 -7.42 -13.58
C ALA A 71 -4.66 -6.07 -12.98
N VAL A 72 -3.88 -5.28 -13.70
CA VAL A 72 -3.47 -3.95 -13.27
C VAL A 72 -4.18 -2.92 -14.12
N GLU A 73 -4.93 -2.05 -13.46
CA GLU A 73 -5.77 -1.04 -14.08
C GLU A 73 -5.31 0.36 -13.62
N PRO A 74 -5.32 1.37 -14.50
CA PRO A 74 -5.02 2.73 -14.09
C PRO A 74 -6.17 3.29 -13.24
N ALA A 75 -5.83 4.06 -12.22
CA ALA A 75 -6.81 4.79 -11.42
C ALA A 75 -7.61 5.76 -12.29
N GLY A 76 -8.91 5.88 -11.97
CA GLY A 76 -9.79 6.85 -12.62
C GLY A 76 -9.43 8.31 -12.26
N PRO A 77 -10.05 9.29 -12.94
CA PRO A 77 -9.87 10.70 -12.61
C PRO A 77 -10.22 10.97 -11.13
N GLY A 78 -9.31 11.63 -10.40
CA GLY A 78 -9.48 11.88 -8.97
C GLY A 78 -9.05 10.72 -8.07
N GLY A 79 -8.29 9.75 -8.60
CA GLY A 79 -7.57 8.77 -7.78
C GLY A 79 -6.57 9.43 -6.83
N GLU A 80 -6.35 8.79 -5.70
CA GLU A 80 -5.37 9.23 -4.70
C GLU A 80 -3.95 8.81 -5.13
N THR A 81 -3.00 9.73 -5.10
CA THR A 81 -1.58 9.43 -5.33
C THR A 81 -1.03 8.62 -4.15
N HIS A 82 -0.03 7.78 -4.39
CA HIS A 82 0.58 6.90 -3.38
C HIS A 82 -0.43 5.94 -2.72
N VAL A 83 -1.49 5.58 -3.43
CA VAL A 83 -2.45 4.56 -3.00
C VAL A 83 -2.53 3.47 -4.05
N ILE A 84 -2.38 2.23 -3.59
CA ILE A 84 -2.70 1.04 -4.38
C ILE A 84 -3.99 0.44 -3.85
N THR A 85 -4.95 0.21 -4.74
CA THR A 85 -6.18 -0.51 -4.40
C THR A 85 -6.10 -1.94 -4.90
N LEU A 86 -6.41 -2.92 -4.06
CA LEU A 86 -6.55 -4.32 -4.45
C LEU A 86 -7.98 -4.78 -4.21
N ASP A 87 -8.67 -5.20 -5.27
CA ASP A 87 -9.97 -5.86 -5.18
C ASP A 87 -9.74 -7.37 -5.16
N CYS A 88 -9.69 -7.92 -3.95
CA CYS A 88 -9.52 -9.34 -3.68
C CYS A 88 -10.90 -10.01 -3.54
N GLY A 89 -11.08 -11.16 -4.20
CA GLY A 89 -12.39 -11.80 -4.32
C GLY A 89 -12.94 -12.34 -2.99
N ALA A 90 -12.07 -12.92 -2.16
CA ALA A 90 -12.45 -13.55 -0.90
C ALA A 90 -12.43 -12.58 0.30
N VAL A 91 -11.51 -11.62 0.31
CA VAL A 91 -11.26 -10.74 1.47
C VAL A 91 -11.75 -9.30 1.26
N GLY A 92 -12.23 -8.97 0.05
CA GLY A 92 -12.76 -7.65 -0.28
C GLY A 92 -11.69 -6.67 -0.80
N ARG A 93 -12.02 -5.39 -0.72
CA ARG A 93 -11.17 -4.31 -1.24
C ARG A 93 -10.20 -3.85 -0.15
N TRP A 94 -8.94 -3.62 -0.55
CA TRP A 94 -7.88 -3.03 0.26
C TRP A 94 -7.39 -1.75 -0.39
N ALA A 95 -7.32 -0.64 0.34
CA ALA A 95 -6.68 0.60 -0.05
C ALA A 95 -5.42 0.81 0.81
N LEU A 96 -4.25 0.62 0.21
CA LEU A 96 -2.97 0.69 0.93
C LEU A 96 -2.18 1.92 0.51
N LEU A 97 -1.62 2.63 1.47
CA LEU A 97 -0.58 3.62 1.19
C LEU A 97 0.66 2.92 0.66
N VAL A 98 1.22 3.45 -0.42
CA VAL A 98 2.50 2.99 -0.96
C VAL A 98 3.62 3.88 -0.43
N VAL A 99 4.55 3.28 0.31
CA VAL A 99 5.76 3.96 0.77
C VAL A 99 6.81 3.87 -0.34
N PRO A 100 7.40 4.98 -0.80
CA PRO A 100 8.46 4.93 -1.81
C PRO A 100 9.60 3.97 -1.41
N PRO A 101 10.13 3.16 -2.34
CA PRO A 101 11.11 2.12 -2.02
C PRO A 101 12.43 2.70 -1.46
N ASP A 102 12.75 3.95 -1.80
CA ASP A 102 13.94 4.70 -1.39
C ASP A 102 13.78 5.48 -0.08
N GLU A 103 12.58 5.46 0.53
CA GLU A 103 12.37 6.08 1.85
C GLU A 103 13.31 5.49 2.91
N PRO A 104 13.96 6.33 3.75
CA PRO A 104 14.76 5.84 4.86
C PRO A 104 13.93 4.96 5.79
N ALA A 105 14.52 3.85 6.27
CA ALA A 105 13.80 2.84 7.04
C ALA A 105 13.04 3.41 8.27
N GLY A 106 13.58 4.42 8.95
CA GLY A 106 12.89 5.09 10.06
C GLY A 106 11.69 5.94 9.65
N THR A 107 11.69 6.48 8.43
CA THR A 107 10.54 7.18 7.86
C THR A 107 9.50 6.19 7.34
N ALA A 108 9.93 5.16 6.62
CA ALA A 108 9.05 4.07 6.18
C ALA A 108 8.34 3.39 7.35
N ALA A 109 9.04 3.11 8.46
CA ALA A 109 8.42 2.54 9.65
C ALA A 109 7.35 3.45 10.27
N ARG A 110 7.55 4.77 10.26
CA ARG A 110 6.56 5.75 10.75
C ARG A 110 5.35 5.83 9.82
N LEU A 111 5.55 5.77 8.50
CA LEU A 111 4.46 5.71 7.52
C LEU A 111 3.65 4.43 7.67
N LEU A 112 4.31 3.28 7.79
CA LEU A 112 3.67 1.99 8.03
C LEU A 112 2.83 1.99 9.32
N ALA A 113 3.35 2.56 10.40
CA ALA A 113 2.62 2.67 11.66
C ALA A 113 1.44 3.65 11.56
N ALA A 114 1.64 4.82 10.95
CA ALA A 114 0.61 5.85 10.83
C ALA A 114 -0.57 5.39 9.96
N ALA A 115 -0.31 4.67 8.88
CA ALA A 115 -1.35 4.16 7.99
C ALA A 115 -2.10 2.95 8.54
N ALA A 116 -1.53 2.25 9.52
CA ALA A 116 -2.17 1.14 10.21
C ALA A 116 -2.98 1.57 11.45
N ASP A 117 -2.95 2.85 11.80
CA ASP A 117 -3.75 3.43 12.88
C ASP A 117 -5.17 3.73 12.35
N PRO A 118 -6.21 3.01 12.82
CA PRO A 118 -7.57 3.19 12.33
C PRO A 118 -8.21 4.53 12.77
N GLU A 119 -7.60 5.25 13.72
CA GLU A 119 -8.07 6.58 14.12
C GLU A 119 -7.40 7.70 13.32
N ASN A 120 -6.46 7.37 12.43
CA ASN A 120 -5.73 8.37 11.66
C ASN A 120 -6.54 8.84 10.44
N PRO A 121 -6.96 10.13 10.37
CA PRO A 121 -7.80 10.64 9.30
C PRO A 121 -7.00 11.13 8.08
N LEU A 122 -5.66 11.03 8.10
CA LEU A 122 -4.82 11.59 7.06
C LEU A 122 -4.86 10.75 5.77
N THR A 123 -4.89 11.43 4.61
CA THR A 123 -4.71 10.76 3.31
C THR A 123 -3.25 10.36 3.09
N ALA A 124 -2.99 9.46 2.13
CA ALA A 124 -1.64 9.01 1.82
C ALA A 124 -0.71 10.18 1.44
N ALA A 125 -1.16 11.04 0.51
CA ALA A 125 -0.43 12.24 0.12
C ALA A 125 -0.09 13.14 1.32
N ARG A 126 -1.01 13.27 2.29
CA ARG A 126 -0.77 14.10 3.48
C ARG A 126 0.23 13.45 4.43
N MET A 127 0.17 12.13 4.61
CA MET A 127 1.15 11.41 5.43
C MET A 127 2.56 11.54 4.85
N LEU A 128 2.72 11.38 3.53
CA LEU A 128 4.00 11.53 2.85
C LEU A 128 4.55 12.96 2.95
N ALA A 129 3.74 13.98 2.70
CA ALA A 129 4.17 15.38 2.89
C ALA A 129 4.61 15.70 4.34
N LEU A 130 3.98 15.05 5.34
CA LEU A 130 4.41 15.16 6.73
C LEU A 130 5.70 14.37 7.00
N ALA A 131 5.92 13.26 6.32
CA ALA A 131 7.14 12.46 6.41
C ALA A 131 8.36 13.25 5.90
N GLU A 132 8.23 13.85 4.70
CA GLU A 132 9.24 14.71 4.07
C GLU A 132 9.65 15.88 4.96
N THR A 133 8.67 16.49 5.64
CA THR A 133 8.91 17.61 6.55
C THR A 133 9.29 17.18 7.98
N GLY A 134 9.45 15.88 8.23
CA GLY A 134 9.81 15.31 9.52
C GLY A 134 8.71 15.36 10.59
N ARG A 135 7.48 15.74 10.23
CA ARG A 135 6.35 16.01 11.14
C ARG A 135 5.44 14.81 11.39
N LEU A 136 5.59 13.72 10.65
CA LEU A 136 4.74 12.52 10.78
C LEU A 136 4.82 11.85 12.17
N GLY A 137 5.84 12.15 12.99
CA GLY A 137 6.07 11.52 14.30
C GLY A 137 6.25 12.49 15.47
N GLY A 138 5.64 13.66 15.42
CA GLY A 138 5.83 14.74 16.40
C GLY A 138 5.13 14.58 17.76
N THR A 139 5.07 13.39 18.37
CA THR A 139 4.65 13.22 19.78
C THR A 139 5.31 11.99 20.43
N ALA A 140 6.62 12.04 20.69
CA ALA A 140 7.26 11.18 21.69
C ALA A 140 8.65 11.72 22.12
N GLN A 141 8.71 12.87 22.79
CA GLN A 141 9.86 13.22 23.65
C GLN A 141 9.49 14.32 24.66
N ASN A 142 8.85 13.97 25.78
CA ASN A 142 9.09 14.64 27.07
C ASN A 142 8.47 13.86 28.23
N ALA A 143 9.29 13.05 28.90
CA ALA A 143 9.12 12.71 30.30
C ALA A 143 10.53 12.53 30.86
N GLY A 144 11.00 13.59 31.53
CA GLY A 144 12.15 13.52 32.43
C GLY A 144 11.73 13.10 33.82
#